data_AF-A0A9Q0ZCP3-F1
#
_entry.id   AF-A0A9Q0ZCP3-F1
#
_cell.length_a   1.000
_cell.length_b   1.000
_cell.length_c   1.000
_cell.angle_alpha   90.00
_cell.angle_beta   90.00
_cell.angle_gamma   90.00
#
_symmetry.space_group_name_H-M   'P 1'
#
loop_
_entity.id
_entity.type
_entity.pdbx_description
1 polymer ?
#
loop_
_entity_poly.entity_id
_entity_poly.type
_entity_poly.pdbx_seq_one_letter_code
_entity_poly.pdbx_strand_id
1 'polypeptide(L)'
;MAELTRKLGLDSQILCIDDFRGWPGFRDRFGYVKMVNSDVMLLYQFLQNVIHKNATGSVLPMPFSSGSALEKLCEWGVFGDLIEIDAGHDFNSAWADINRAYQILRPGGIIFRARLFYRSGQ
;
A
#
# COMPACT_ATOMS: atom_id res chain seq x y z
N MET A 1 -7.93 7.75 1.10
CA MET A 1 -8.41 7.48 -0.26
C MET A 1 -9.90 7.13 -0.33
N ALA A 2 -10.37 6.00 0.21
CA ALA A 2 -11.75 5.52 0.02
C ALA A 2 -12.88 6.52 0.38
N GLU A 3 -12.76 7.22 1.52
CA GLU A 3 -13.75 8.23 1.89
C GLU A 3 -13.76 9.42 0.94
N LEU A 4 -12.58 9.84 0.48
CA LEU A 4 -12.43 10.99 -0.43
C LEU A 4 -13.00 10.66 -1.81
N THR A 5 -12.65 9.50 -2.38
CA THR A 5 -13.16 9.09 -3.69
C THR A 5 -14.69 8.95 -3.67
N ARG A 6 -15.25 8.41 -2.59
CA ARG A 6 -16.71 8.36 -2.37
C ARG A 6 -17.34 9.75 -2.28
N LYS A 7 -16.75 10.69 -1.53
CA LYS A 7 -17.27 12.07 -1.42
C LYS A 7 -17.26 12.80 -2.76
N LEU A 8 -16.28 12.50 -3.61
CA LEU A 8 -16.15 13.06 -4.95
C LEU A 8 -16.99 12.32 -6.00
N GLY A 9 -17.69 11.24 -5.63
CA GLY A 9 -18.49 10.44 -6.56
C GLY A 9 -17.67 9.71 -7.62
N LEU A 10 -16.39 9.43 -7.35
CA LEU A 10 -15.51 8.74 -8.29
C LEU A 10 -15.80 7.24 -8.28
N ASP A 11 -15.94 6.66 -9.47
CA ASP A 11 -15.92 5.20 -9.65
C ASP A 11 -14.47 4.72 -9.57
N SER A 12 -14.06 4.27 -8.37
CA SER A 12 -12.67 3.97 -8.06
C SER A 12 -12.53 2.62 -7.36
N GLN A 13 -11.59 1.81 -7.83
CA GLN A 13 -11.08 0.64 -7.12
C GLN A 13 -9.71 0.98 -6.51
N ILE A 14 -9.58 0.81 -5.20
CA ILE A 14 -8.34 1.05 -4.45
C ILE A 14 -7.70 -0.30 -4.19
N LEU A 15 -6.47 -0.49 -4.69
CA LEU A 15 -5.65 -1.67 -4.43
C LEU A 15 -4.67 -1.34 -3.29
N CYS A 16 -4.72 -2.11 -2.22
CA CYS A 16 -3.81 -1.97 -1.08
C CYS A 16 -2.81 -3.13 -1.08
N ILE A 17 -1.61 -2.88 -1.59
CA ILE A 17 -0.54 -3.87 -1.72
C ILE A 17 0.38 -3.77 -0.52
N ASP A 18 0.44 -4.84 0.26
CA ASP A 18 1.32 -4.99 1.42
C ASP A 18 1.48 -6.49 1.70
N ASP A 19 2.56 -6.95 2.33
CA ASP A 19 2.64 -8.34 2.77
C ASP A 19 1.81 -8.62 4.03
N PHE A 20 1.31 -7.55 4.67
CA PHE A 20 0.58 -7.51 5.92
C PHE A 20 1.29 -8.23 7.07
N ARG A 21 2.63 -8.18 7.08
CA ARG A 21 3.47 -8.74 8.16
C ARG A 21 4.25 -7.68 8.92
N GLY A 22 4.25 -6.46 8.39
CA GLY A 22 4.96 -5.31 8.97
C GLY A 22 6.45 -5.34 8.65
N TRP A 23 7.14 -4.22 8.91
CA TRP A 23 8.58 -4.12 8.69
C TRP A 23 9.37 -4.87 9.79
N PRO A 24 10.67 -5.17 9.60
CA PRO A 24 11.46 -5.96 10.55
C PRO A 24 11.45 -5.47 12.01
N GLY A 25 11.30 -4.16 12.24
CA GLY A 25 11.20 -3.56 13.59
C GLY A 25 9.77 -3.32 14.08
N PHE A 26 8.76 -3.86 13.39
CA PHE A 26 7.35 -3.67 13.74
C PHE A 26 7.06 -4.21 15.16
N ARG A 27 7.56 -5.41 15.46
CA ARG A 27 7.31 -6.09 16.75
C ARG A 27 7.99 -5.41 17.93
N ASP A 28 9.12 -4.74 17.70
CA ASP A 28 9.82 -3.98 18.75
C ASP A 28 8.96 -2.83 19.26
N ARG A 29 8.11 -2.26 18.40
CA ARG A 29 7.22 -1.15 18.73
C ARG A 29 5.79 -1.61 19.07
N PHE A 30 5.31 -2.68 18.44
CA PHE A 30 3.93 -3.15 18.53
C PHE A 30 3.85 -4.58 19.07
N GLY A 31 4.58 -4.85 20.16
CA GLY A 31 4.62 -6.17 20.79
C GLY A 31 3.25 -6.69 21.27
N TYR A 32 2.28 -5.79 21.48
CA TYR A 32 0.91 -6.12 21.87
C TYR A 32 0.07 -6.77 20.75
N VAL A 33 0.48 -6.64 19.49
CA VAL A 33 -0.24 -7.26 18.37
C VAL A 33 -0.01 -8.76 18.44
N LYS A 34 -1.10 -9.52 18.63
CA LYS A 34 -1.07 -10.97 18.77
C LYS A 34 -0.55 -11.61 17.48
N MET A 35 0.31 -12.62 17.65
CA MET A 35 0.66 -13.55 16.58
C MET A 35 -0.17 -14.81 16.71
N VAL A 36 -0.64 -15.33 15.58
CA VAL A 36 -1.36 -16.60 15.48
C VAL A 36 -0.66 -17.43 14.42
N ASN A 37 -0.22 -18.65 14.77
CA ASN A 37 0.51 -19.53 13.85
C ASN A 37 1.73 -18.84 13.20
N SER A 38 2.49 -18.07 14.00
CA SER A 38 3.65 -17.28 13.55
C SER A 38 3.36 -16.17 12.53
N ASP A 39 2.09 -15.83 12.31
CA ASP A 39 1.69 -14.71 11.47
C ASP A 39 1.20 -13.53 12.30
N VAL A 40 1.44 -12.31 11.81
CA VAL A 40 0.93 -11.08 12.43
C VAL A 40 -0.47 -10.81 11.89
N MET A 41 -1.42 -10.54 12.77
CA MET A 41 -2.84 -10.38 12.39
C MET A 41 -3.16 -9.06 11.64
N LEU A 42 -2.20 -8.44 10.94
CA LEU A 42 -2.39 -7.12 10.31
C LEU A 42 -3.36 -7.15 9.15
N LEU A 43 -3.37 -8.21 8.33
CA LEU A 43 -4.35 -8.33 7.23
C LEU A 43 -5.77 -8.33 7.78
N TYR A 44 -6.02 -9.12 8.83
CA TYR A 44 -7.33 -9.19 9.47
C TYR A 44 -7.71 -7.87 10.15
N GLN A 45 -6.77 -7.22 10.82
CA GLN A 45 -7.00 -5.90 11.40
C GLN A 45 -7.31 -4.85 10.33
N PHE A 46 -6.60 -4.88 9.20
CA PHE A 46 -6.85 -4.02 8.04
C PHE A 46 -8.25 -4.25 7.47
N LEU A 47 -8.64 -5.51 7.26
CA LEU A 47 -9.98 -5.87 6.79
C LEU A 47 -11.09 -5.39 7.75
N GLN A 48 -10.88 -5.54 9.06
CA GLN A 48 -11.81 -4.98 10.06
C GLN A 48 -11.95 -3.46 9.93
N ASN A 49 -10.85 -2.74 9.69
CA ASN A 49 -10.88 -1.30 9.48
C ASN A 49 -11.64 -0.93 8.18
N VAL A 50 -11.45 -1.69 7.10
CA VAL A 50 -12.17 -1.50 5.83
C VAL A 50 -13.68 -1.72 6.00
N ILE A 51 -14.08 -2.78 6.71
CA ILE A 51 -15.48 -3.07 7.05
C ILE A 51 -16.06 -1.93 7.91
N HIS A 52 -15.36 -1.54 8.96
CA HIS A 52 -15.80 -0.48 9.86
C HIS A 52 -15.98 0.88 9.14
N LYS A 53 -15.20 1.14 8.09
CA LYS A 53 -15.31 2.35 7.24
C LYS A 53 -16.29 2.20 6.07
N ASN A 54 -16.99 1.07 5.99
CA ASN A 54 -17.92 0.72 4.91
C ASN A 54 -17.28 0.93 3.53
N ALA A 55 -16.09 0.36 3.34
CA ALA A 55 -15.26 0.52 2.15
C ALA A 55 -14.96 -0.83 1.45
N THR A 56 -15.65 -1.91 1.82
CA THR A 56 -15.43 -3.26 1.28
C THR A 56 -15.68 -3.38 -0.22
N GLY A 57 -16.54 -2.52 -0.78
CA GLY A 57 -16.81 -2.48 -2.22
C GLY A 57 -15.79 -1.70 -3.04
N SER A 58 -14.90 -0.93 -2.41
CA SER A 58 -13.95 -0.06 -3.11
C SER A 58 -12.49 -0.27 -2.72
N VAL A 59 -12.21 -1.02 -1.64
CA VAL A 59 -10.85 -1.33 -1.18
C VAL A 59 -10.61 -2.83 -1.30
N LEU A 60 -9.58 -3.20 -2.04
CA LEU A 60 -9.12 -4.57 -2.23
C LEU A 60 -7.71 -4.73 -1.64
N PRO A 61 -7.54 -5.46 -0.52
CA PRO A 61 -6.20 -5.83 -0.06
C PRO A 61 -5.58 -6.88 -0.98
N MET A 62 -4.29 -6.71 -1.27
CA MET A 62 -3.46 -7.62 -2.05
C MET A 62 -2.28 -8.05 -1.17
N PRO A 63 -2.37 -9.21 -0.47
CA PRO A 63 -1.38 -9.65 0.51
C PRO A 63 -0.13 -10.22 -0.16
N PHE A 64 0.58 -9.38 -0.88
CA PHE A 64 1.74 -9.69 -1.70
C PHE A 64 2.82 -8.64 -1.49
N SER A 65 4.08 -9.02 -1.68
CA SER A 65 5.15 -8.01 -1.73
C SER A 65 4.90 -7.04 -2.90
N SER A 66 5.29 -5.78 -2.71
CA SER A 66 5.21 -4.74 -3.75
C SER A 66 5.81 -5.22 -5.07
N GLY A 67 7.00 -5.85 -5.02
CA GLY A 67 7.67 -6.41 -6.20
C GLY A 67 6.79 -7.38 -6.99
N SER A 68 6.29 -8.43 -6.32
CA SER A 68 5.47 -9.45 -6.99
C SER A 68 4.13 -8.92 -7.50
N ALA A 69 3.47 -8.06 -6.73
CA ALA A 69 2.18 -7.50 -7.11
C ALA A 69 2.31 -6.53 -8.27
N LEU A 70 3.26 -5.59 -8.23
CA LEU A 70 3.42 -4.57 -9.28
C LEU A 70 3.88 -5.19 -10.60
N GLU A 71 4.79 -6.19 -10.56
CA GLU A 71 5.17 -6.95 -11.75
C GLU A 71 3.97 -7.66 -12.37
N LYS A 72 3.13 -8.31 -11.55
CA LYS A 72 1.93 -9.01 -12.04
C LYS A 72 0.87 -8.07 -12.59
N LEU A 73 0.64 -6.91 -11.95
CA LEU A 73 -0.27 -5.89 -12.44
C LEU A 73 0.19 -5.34 -13.80
N CYS A 74 1.49 -5.15 -13.97
CA CYS A 74 2.07 -4.75 -15.26
C CYS A 74 1.80 -5.81 -16.34
N GLU A 75 2.04 -7.09 -16.04
CA GLU A 75 1.76 -8.20 -16.97
C GLU A 75 0.28 -8.30 -17.35
N TRP A 76 -0.62 -8.02 -16.40
CA TRP A 76 -2.07 -8.04 -16.64
C TRP A 76 -2.60 -6.78 -17.33
N GLY A 77 -1.76 -5.76 -17.54
CA GLY A 77 -2.19 -4.49 -18.09
C GLY A 77 -3.13 -3.71 -17.16
N VAL A 78 -2.97 -3.88 -15.85
CA VAL A 78 -3.69 -3.10 -14.83
C VAL A 78 -2.86 -1.87 -14.49
N PHE A 79 -3.38 -0.69 -14.84
CA PHE A 79 -2.70 0.58 -14.66
C PHE A 79 -3.46 1.49 -13.70
N GLY A 80 -2.73 2.20 -12.83
CA GLY A 80 -3.30 3.14 -11.87
C GLY A 80 -3.29 4.59 -12.35
N ASP A 81 -4.36 5.33 -12.05
CA ASP A 81 -4.43 6.79 -12.25
C ASP A 81 -3.71 7.56 -11.12
N LEU A 82 -3.68 6.98 -9.93
CA LEU A 82 -3.01 7.52 -8.74
C LEU A 82 -2.30 6.38 -8.02
N ILE A 83 -1.01 6.53 -7.77
CA ILE A 83 -0.21 5.53 -7.06
C ILE A 83 0.49 6.20 -5.88
N GLU A 84 0.14 5.76 -4.68
CA GLU A 84 0.82 6.12 -3.43
C GLU A 84 1.89 5.07 -3.12
N ILE A 85 3.13 5.52 -2.91
CA ILE A 85 4.24 4.66 -2.51
C ILE A 85 4.59 4.95 -1.05
N ASP A 86 4.35 3.97 -0.18
CA ASP A 86 4.84 3.95 1.21
C ASP A 86 5.83 2.79 1.39
N ALA A 87 6.93 2.86 0.63
CA ALA A 87 7.93 1.82 0.53
C ALA A 87 8.73 1.61 1.83
N GLY A 88 9.58 0.59 1.82
CA GLY A 88 10.53 0.29 2.89
C GLY A 88 11.41 1.48 3.32
N HIS A 89 12.06 1.30 4.47
CA HIS A 89 12.84 2.36 5.11
C HIS A 89 14.27 2.51 4.56
N ASP A 90 14.62 1.77 3.51
CA ASP A 90 15.92 1.87 2.84
C ASP A 90 15.80 2.40 1.41
N PHE A 91 16.91 2.91 0.88
CA PHE A 91 16.96 3.53 -0.44
C PHE A 91 16.65 2.53 -1.56
N ASN A 92 17.15 1.30 -1.49
CA ASN A 92 17.05 0.34 -2.58
C ASN A 92 15.63 -0.19 -2.73
N SER A 93 14.95 -0.49 -1.61
CA SER A 93 13.53 -0.90 -1.66
C SER A 93 12.66 0.22 -2.20
N ALA A 94 12.84 1.46 -1.72
CA ALA A 94 12.10 2.61 -2.22
C ALA A 94 12.34 2.87 -3.72
N TRP A 95 13.60 2.81 -4.17
CA TRP A 95 13.94 2.95 -5.58
C TRP A 95 13.30 1.87 -6.44
N ALA A 96 13.34 0.62 -5.99
CA ALA A 96 12.77 -0.50 -6.74
C ALA A 96 11.24 -0.41 -6.84
N ASP A 97 10.56 0.02 -5.77
CA ASP A 97 9.10 0.24 -5.78
C ASP A 97 8.71 1.39 -6.69
N ILE A 98 9.45 2.51 -6.68
CA ILE A 98 9.22 3.65 -7.58
C ILE A 98 9.32 3.21 -9.05
N ASN A 99 10.35 2.45 -9.41
CA ASN A 99 10.53 2.01 -10.80
C ASN A 99 9.41 1.07 -11.27
N ARG A 100 9.01 0.11 -10.43
CA ARG A 100 7.90 -0.80 -10.76
C ARG A 100 6.56 -0.08 -10.82
N ALA A 101 6.29 0.81 -9.87
CA ALA A 101 5.06 1.57 -9.82
C ALA A 101 4.95 2.53 -11.02
N TYR A 102 6.07 3.11 -11.47
CA TYR A 102 6.10 3.95 -12.67
C TYR A 102 5.69 3.18 -13.94
N GLN A 103 6.04 1.89 -14.05
CA GLN A 103 5.67 1.05 -15.20
C GLN A 103 4.16 0.83 -15.33
N ILE A 104 3.43 0.91 -14.21
CA ILE A 104 1.97 0.72 -14.17
C ILE A 104 1.19 2.04 -14.00
N LEU A 105 1.86 3.19 -14.14
CA LEU A 105 1.22 4.49 -14.07
C LEU A 105 0.60 4.85 -15.44
N ARG A 106 -0.70 5.20 -15.45
CA ARG A 106 -1.36 5.68 -16.67
C ARG A 106 -0.75 7.00 -17.14
N PRO A 107 -0.73 7.29 -18.46
CA PRO A 107 -0.38 8.62 -18.96
C PRO A 107 -1.24 9.70 -18.30
N GLY A 108 -0.59 10.71 -17.70
CA GLY A 108 -1.26 11.77 -16.94
C GLY A 108 -1.60 11.40 -15.48
N GLY A 109 -1.32 10.18 -15.06
CA GLY A 109 -1.46 9.74 -13.68
C GLY A 109 -0.44 10.38 -12.74
N ILE A 110 -0.72 10.32 -11.45
CA ILE A 110 0.14 10.89 -10.40
C ILE A 110 0.75 9.77 -9.56
N ILE A 111 2.06 9.85 -9.34
CA ILE A 111 2.77 9.06 -8.34
C ILE A 111 3.24 9.98 -7.23
N PHE A 112 3.04 9.59 -5.97
CA PHE A 112 3.55 10.34 -4.84
C PHE A 112 3.95 9.41 -3.71
N ARG A 113 4.85 9.91 -2.85
CA ARG A 113 5.37 9.15 -1.71
C ARG A 113 4.75 9.65 -0.42
N ALA A 114 4.34 8.73 0.46
CA ALA A 114 3.74 9.05 1.76
C ALA A 114 4.72 9.78 2.72
N ARG A 115 6.04 9.61 2.55
CA ARG A 115 7.08 10.36 3.30
C ARG A 115 7.88 11.31 2.42
N LEU A 116 7.63 12.59 2.58
CA LEU A 116 8.55 13.68 2.22
C LEU A 116 8.86 14.52 3.48
N PHE A 117 9.85 14.11 4.28
CA PHE A 117 10.56 15.00 5.22
C PHE A 117 11.95 14.41 5.53
N TYR A 118 12.96 14.82 4.76
CA TYR A 118 14.26 15.12 5.36
C TYR A 118 14.25 16.62 5.62
N ARG A 119 14.03 17.01 6.88
CA ARG A 119 14.49 18.32 7.33
C ARG A 119 16.00 18.15 7.52
N SER A 120 16.78 18.45 6.48
CA SER A 120 18.21 18.71 6.65
C SER A 120 18.33 20.01 7.44
N GLY A 121 18.57 19.90 8.75
CA GLY A 121 18.82 21.06 9.60
C GLY A 121 18.75 20.73 11.09
N GLN A 122 19.75 20.05 11.63
CA GLN A 122 20.82 20.59 12.49
C GLN A 122 21.80 19.47 12.84
#